data_AF-A0A7J2R3W3-F1
#
_entry.id   AF-A0A7J2R3W3-F1
#
_cell.length_a   1.000
_cell.length_b   1.000
_cell.length_c   1.000
_cell.angle_alpha   90.00
_cell.angle_beta   90.00
_cell.angle_gamma   90.00
#
_symmetry.space_group_name_H-M   'P 1'
#
loop_
_entity.id
_entity.type
_entity.pdbx_description
1 polymer ?
#
loop_
_entity_poly.entity_id
_entity_poly.type
_entity_poly.pdbx_seq_one_letter_code
_entity_poly.pdbx_strand_id
1 'polypeptide(L)'
;MSRLDGMAFGSLGRGSSNGIVSGITFGSWGKVVDDFLALVINSPAFDVAFFLEDAGLGTREIDIFVGREPETPDNTITIYDTGGFPPNPKYLRDNPSVQIKVRSATDDRKTTADILKDIRNVLLNSGDRISGGSIYIQYYEFGGIIDLGVDKQGRFIMVSNYRLVRTLSITTNRE
;
A
#
# COMPACT_ATOMS: atom_id res chain seq x y z
N MET A 1 -46.48 -56.04 1.21
CA MET A 1 -46.42 -56.28 -0.25
C MET A 1 -45.41 -55.31 -0.84
N SER A 2 -44.68 -55.71 -1.90
CA SER A 2 -43.53 -55.01 -2.57
C SER A 2 -42.33 -54.66 -1.65
N ARG A 3 -41.10 -55.18 -1.84
CA ARG A 3 -40.18 -55.19 -3.02
C ARG A 3 -39.64 -53.77 -3.33
N LEU A 4 -38.37 -53.51 -3.66
CA LEU A 4 -37.23 -54.33 -4.16
C LEU A 4 -35.94 -53.95 -3.37
N ASP A 5 -35.09 -54.87 -2.94
CA ASP A 5 -33.93 -55.41 -3.69
C ASP A 5 -33.11 -54.38 -4.49
N GLY A 6 -31.87 -54.14 -4.04
CA GLY A 6 -30.86 -53.38 -4.79
C GLY A 6 -29.54 -54.14 -4.87
N MET A 7 -29.02 -54.39 -6.08
CA MET A 7 -27.66 -54.88 -6.32
C MET A 7 -27.06 -54.43 -7.66
N ALA A 8 -25.92 -53.73 -7.56
CA ALA A 8 -24.68 -53.88 -8.36
C ALA A 8 -24.58 -53.45 -9.86
N PHE A 9 -23.31 -53.29 -10.29
CA PHE A 9 -22.76 -52.91 -11.62
C PHE A 9 -23.03 -51.44 -12.05
N GLY A 10 -22.17 -50.66 -12.74
CA GLY A 10 -20.79 -50.75 -13.26
C GLY A 10 -20.57 -49.56 -14.24
N SER A 11 -19.37 -49.06 -14.60
CA SER A 11 -17.98 -49.36 -14.20
C SER A 11 -17.03 -48.20 -14.66
N LEU A 12 -15.76 -48.22 -14.22
CA LEU A 12 -14.57 -47.54 -14.79
C LEU A 12 -14.62 -46.05 -15.21
N GLY A 13 -13.89 -45.21 -14.46
CA GLY A 13 -13.45 -43.87 -14.86
C GLY A 13 -12.23 -43.38 -14.07
N ARG A 14 -11.01 -43.71 -14.53
CA ARG A 14 -9.75 -43.31 -13.86
C ARG A 14 -9.40 -41.86 -14.20
N GLY A 15 -9.80 -40.92 -13.35
CA GLY A 15 -9.36 -39.53 -13.36
C GLY A 15 -8.80 -39.14 -11.98
N SER A 16 -7.53 -38.73 -11.93
CA SER A 16 -6.82 -38.43 -10.69
C SER A 16 -7.29 -37.10 -10.06
N SER A 17 -8.16 -37.16 -9.06
CA SER A 17 -8.26 -36.14 -8.01
C SER A 17 -7.72 -36.71 -6.70
N ASN A 18 -6.59 -36.16 -6.22
CA ASN A 18 -6.11 -36.48 -4.88
C ASN A 18 -7.17 -36.02 -3.88
N GLY A 19 -7.63 -36.97 -3.06
CA GLY A 19 -8.93 -36.86 -2.41
C GLY A 19 -9.04 -35.68 -1.44
N ILE A 20 -10.01 -34.80 -1.70
CA ILE A 20 -10.61 -34.01 -0.63
C ILE A 20 -11.47 -34.99 0.17
N VAL A 21 -10.98 -35.40 1.34
CA VAL A 21 -11.75 -36.25 2.26
C VAL A 21 -12.96 -35.45 2.74
N SER A 22 -14.14 -35.81 2.23
CA SER A 22 -15.42 -35.31 2.73
C SER A 22 -15.55 -35.65 4.21
N GLY A 23 -15.84 -34.67 5.06
CA GLY A 23 -16.15 -34.98 6.47
C GLY A 23 -15.75 -33.98 7.55
N ILE A 24 -15.23 -32.78 7.25
CA ILE A 24 -15.25 -31.68 8.24
C ILE A 24 -15.64 -30.35 7.60
N THR A 25 -16.91 -29.98 7.75
CA THR A 25 -17.36 -28.59 7.55
C THR A 25 -16.94 -27.74 8.75
N PHE A 26 -15.69 -27.28 8.76
CA PHE A 26 -15.38 -26.07 9.51
C PHE A 26 -16.06 -24.89 8.83
N GLY A 27 -16.74 -24.04 9.61
CA GLY A 27 -17.43 -22.86 9.10
C GLY A 27 -16.50 -21.89 8.38
N SER A 28 -17.08 -20.91 7.67
CA SER A 28 -16.41 -19.95 6.78
C SER A 28 -15.21 -19.20 7.38
N TRP A 29 -14.06 -19.87 7.44
CA TRP A 29 -12.77 -19.33 7.90
C TRP A 29 -11.62 -19.58 6.91
N GLY A 30 -11.83 -20.39 5.86
CA GLY A 30 -10.80 -20.74 4.88
C GLY A 30 -10.33 -19.60 3.96
N LYS A 31 -11.06 -18.48 3.88
CA LYS A 31 -10.59 -17.25 3.23
C LYS A 31 -9.93 -16.25 4.19
N VAL A 32 -10.15 -16.43 5.49
CA VAL A 32 -9.73 -15.48 6.51
C VAL A 32 -8.35 -15.85 7.06
N VAL A 33 -8.03 -17.15 7.16
CA VAL A 33 -6.73 -17.61 7.71
C VAL A 33 -5.55 -17.39 6.77
N ASP A 34 -5.75 -17.44 5.45
CA ASP A 34 -4.68 -17.18 4.48
C ASP A 34 -4.28 -15.69 4.49
N ASP A 35 -5.24 -14.78 4.69
CA ASP A 35 -5.02 -13.34 4.88
C ASP A 35 -4.35 -13.02 6.25
N PHE A 36 -4.42 -13.92 7.24
CA PHE A 36 -3.82 -13.71 8.57
C PHE A 36 -2.41 -14.30 8.76
N LEU A 37 -1.92 -15.13 7.81
CA LEU A 37 -0.62 -15.82 7.95
C LEU A 37 0.44 -15.39 6.94
N ALA A 38 0.08 -14.66 5.89
CA ALA A 38 1.02 -13.81 5.18
C ALA A 38 1.10 -12.44 5.89
N LEU A 39 2.22 -12.14 6.54
CA LEU A 39 2.54 -10.76 6.93
C LEU A 39 2.86 -9.98 5.65
N VAL A 40 1.81 -9.54 4.94
CA VAL A 40 1.95 -8.75 3.71
C VAL A 40 2.50 -7.39 4.09
N ILE A 41 3.82 -7.25 3.91
CA ILE A 41 4.49 -5.96 4.05
C ILE A 41 4.17 -5.13 2.82
N ASN A 42 3.34 -4.11 3.01
CA ASN A 42 2.97 -3.18 1.96
C ASN A 42 4.19 -2.40 1.44
N SER A 43 4.06 -1.87 0.21
CA SER A 43 5.03 -0.90 -0.27
C SER A 43 4.91 0.40 0.55
N PRO A 44 6.03 1.07 0.86
CA PRO A 44 6.01 2.32 1.59
C PRO A 44 5.11 3.39 0.94
N ALA A 45 5.10 3.49 -0.39
CA ALA A 45 4.21 4.41 -1.10
C ALA A 45 2.72 4.13 -0.87
N PHE A 46 2.33 2.86 -0.75
CA PHE A 46 0.94 2.46 -0.48
C PHE A 46 0.51 2.78 0.95
N ASP A 47 1.37 2.55 1.94
CA ASP A 47 1.11 2.96 3.33
C ASP A 47 1.05 4.48 3.49
N VAL A 48 1.92 5.24 2.80
CA VAL A 48 1.85 6.70 2.78
C VAL A 48 0.55 7.19 2.13
N ALA A 49 0.02 6.51 1.10
CA ALA A 49 -1.28 6.86 0.52
C ALA A 49 -2.42 6.80 1.56
N PHE A 50 -2.45 5.76 2.41
CA PHE A 50 -3.38 5.70 3.53
C PHE A 50 -3.16 6.86 4.51
N PHE A 51 -1.90 7.21 4.81
CA PHE A 51 -1.59 8.28 5.76
C PHE A 51 -2.07 9.67 5.30
N LEU A 52 -2.12 9.92 3.99
CA LEU A 52 -2.64 11.17 3.41
C LEU A 52 -4.17 11.16 3.31
N GLU A 53 -4.79 10.01 3.01
CA GLU A 53 -6.26 9.85 3.00
C GLU A 53 -6.86 10.00 4.42
N ASP A 54 -6.25 9.36 5.41
CA ASP A 54 -6.61 9.49 6.84
C ASP A 54 -6.48 10.94 7.35
N ALA A 55 -5.56 11.71 6.78
CA ALA A 55 -5.41 13.14 7.05
C ALA A 55 -6.37 14.05 6.25
N GLY A 56 -7.23 13.48 5.39
CA GLY A 56 -8.22 14.22 4.60
C GLY A 56 -7.66 15.00 3.40
N LEU A 57 -6.46 14.66 2.91
CA LEU A 57 -5.83 15.35 1.77
C LEU A 57 -6.32 14.89 0.38
N GLY A 58 -7.24 13.93 0.34
CA GLY A 58 -7.83 13.37 -0.89
C GLY A 58 -8.29 11.94 -0.68
N THR A 59 -8.93 11.36 -1.69
CA THR A 59 -9.35 9.95 -1.71
C THR A 59 -8.38 9.12 -2.57
N ARG A 60 -7.99 7.94 -2.12
CA ARG A 60 -7.18 7.02 -2.93
C ARG A 60 -7.93 6.60 -4.20
N GLU A 61 -7.16 6.38 -5.27
CA GLU A 61 -7.65 6.07 -6.63
C GLU A 61 -8.47 7.19 -7.31
N ILE A 62 -8.72 8.33 -6.64
CA ILE A 62 -9.41 9.51 -7.20
C ILE A 62 -8.47 10.72 -7.24
N ASP A 63 -7.87 11.05 -6.10
CA ASP A 63 -6.93 12.17 -5.93
C ASP A 63 -5.52 11.66 -5.63
N ILE A 64 -5.42 10.57 -4.85
CA ILE A 64 -4.15 9.98 -4.37
C ILE A 64 -3.87 8.67 -5.12
N PHE A 65 -2.72 8.59 -5.79
CA PHE A 65 -2.30 7.47 -6.63
C PHE A 65 -0.95 6.90 -6.21
N VAL A 66 -0.71 5.63 -6.51
CA VAL A 66 0.52 4.90 -6.13
C VAL A 66 1.17 4.29 -7.36
N GLY A 67 2.47 4.53 -7.55
CA GLY A 67 3.30 3.96 -8.62
C GLY A 67 3.01 4.45 -10.05
N ARG A 68 1.82 4.98 -10.33
CA ARG A 68 1.42 5.52 -11.64
C ARG A 68 0.51 6.73 -11.48
N GLU A 69 0.90 7.83 -12.13
CA GLU A 69 0.05 9.01 -12.27
C GLU A 69 -0.91 8.81 -13.45
N PRO A 70 -2.22 9.09 -13.32
CA PRO A 70 -3.18 8.99 -14.42
C PRO A 70 -3.10 10.20 -15.35
N GLU A 71 -3.72 10.11 -16.53
CA GLU A 71 -3.84 11.26 -17.45
C GLU A 71 -4.86 12.29 -16.93
N THR A 72 -5.92 11.82 -16.26
CA THR A 72 -6.99 12.61 -15.62
C THR A 72 -7.30 12.03 -14.23
N PRO A 73 -7.67 12.83 -13.21
CA PRO A 73 -7.86 14.29 -13.24
C PRO A 73 -6.55 15.07 -13.38
N ASP A 74 -6.61 16.39 -13.55
CA ASP A 74 -5.41 17.24 -13.64
C ASP A 74 -4.70 17.38 -12.30
N ASN A 75 -5.49 17.62 -11.24
CA ASN A 75 -5.05 17.68 -9.86
C ASN A 75 -4.85 16.25 -9.33
N THR A 76 -3.61 15.85 -9.04
CA THR A 76 -3.27 14.51 -8.55
C THR A 76 -2.09 14.55 -7.58
N ILE A 77 -2.16 13.71 -6.54
CA ILE A 77 -1.05 13.39 -5.64
C ILE A 77 -0.59 11.97 -5.98
N THR A 78 0.57 11.81 -6.60
CA THR A 78 1.12 10.49 -6.94
C THR A 78 2.35 10.17 -6.10
N ILE A 79 2.36 8.99 -5.48
CA ILE A 79 3.42 8.52 -4.57
C ILE A 79 4.17 7.38 -5.25
N TYR A 80 5.49 7.47 -5.28
CA TYR A 80 6.39 6.49 -5.89
C TYR A 80 7.38 5.96 -4.85
N ASP A 81 7.56 4.65 -4.80
CA ASP A 81 8.70 4.03 -4.12
C ASP A 81 9.98 4.33 -4.91
N THR A 82 10.96 4.99 -4.28
CA THR A 82 12.21 5.42 -4.94
C THR A 82 13.44 4.65 -4.45
N GLY A 83 13.22 3.52 -3.78
CA GLY A 83 14.26 2.69 -3.18
C GLY A 83 14.44 3.02 -1.70
N GLY A 84 15.64 3.42 -1.29
CA GLY A 84 15.92 3.79 0.09
C GLY A 84 17.39 3.75 0.46
N PHE A 85 17.65 3.86 1.76
CA PHE A 85 18.97 3.70 2.37
C PHE A 85 19.13 2.26 2.90
N PRO A 86 20.38 1.78 3.08
CA PRO A 86 20.63 0.45 3.64
C PRO A 86 19.85 0.21 4.95
N PRO A 87 19.25 -0.97 5.12
CA PRO A 87 18.59 -1.33 6.38
C PRO A 87 19.63 -1.54 7.48
N ASN A 88 19.22 -1.36 8.74
CA ASN A 88 20.05 -1.70 9.89
C ASN A 88 19.69 -3.10 10.39
N PRO A 89 20.52 -4.14 10.12
CA PRO A 89 20.19 -5.53 10.47
C PRO A 89 20.17 -5.77 11.98
N LYS A 90 20.88 -4.97 12.78
CA LYS A 90 20.92 -5.11 14.24
C LYS A 90 19.55 -4.85 14.89
N TYR A 91 18.75 -3.99 14.28
CA TYR A 91 17.46 -3.54 14.81
C TYR A 91 16.28 -3.85 13.87
N LEU A 92 16.51 -4.64 12.81
CA LEU A 92 15.52 -5.00 11.78
C LEU A 92 14.76 -3.76 11.26
N ARG A 93 15.52 -2.70 10.98
CA ARG A 93 15.00 -1.36 10.65
C ARG A 93 15.30 -1.00 9.20
N ASP A 94 14.26 -0.85 8.41
CA ASP A 94 14.34 -0.42 7.01
C ASP A 94 14.28 1.10 6.91
N ASN A 95 14.95 1.65 5.90
CA ASN A 95 15.01 3.09 5.64
C ASN A 95 14.54 3.43 4.21
N PRO A 96 13.34 3.01 3.77
CA PRO A 96 12.88 3.22 2.40
C PRO A 96 12.72 4.70 2.07
N SER A 97 12.74 5.04 0.79
CA SER A 97 12.44 6.38 0.29
C SER A 97 11.20 6.37 -0.61
N VAL A 98 10.41 7.44 -0.49
CA VAL A 98 9.29 7.74 -1.38
C VAL A 98 9.46 9.12 -1.99
N GLN A 99 9.02 9.28 -3.23
CA GLN A 99 8.80 10.58 -3.85
C GLN A 99 7.30 10.83 -3.95
N ILE A 100 6.87 12.00 -3.47
CA ILE A 100 5.49 12.47 -3.59
C ILE A 100 5.49 13.58 -4.64
N LYS A 101 4.78 13.34 -5.73
CA LYS A 101 4.56 14.26 -6.83
C LYS A 101 3.16 14.84 -6.74
N VAL A 102 3.04 16.16 -6.77
CA VAL A 102 1.76 16.84 -6.90
C VAL A 102 1.72 17.51 -8.26
N ARG A 103 0.69 17.18 -9.04
CA ARG A 103 0.33 17.84 -10.28
C ARG A 103 -0.92 18.66 -10.05
N SER A 104 -1.00 19.87 -10.62
CA SER A 104 -2.21 20.69 -10.58
C SER A 104 -2.47 21.42 -11.89
N ALA A 105 -3.70 21.93 -12.05
CA ALA A 105 -4.14 22.70 -13.21
C ALA A 105 -3.25 23.92 -13.50
N THR A 106 -3.34 24.39 -14.75
CA THR A 106 -2.46 25.38 -15.41
C THR A 106 -2.45 26.78 -14.76
N ASP A 107 -3.36 27.07 -13.85
CA ASP A 107 -3.47 28.32 -13.07
C ASP A 107 -3.16 28.14 -11.57
N ASP A 108 -2.99 26.91 -11.10
CA ASP A 108 -3.10 26.55 -9.67
C ASP A 108 -1.74 26.25 -8.98
N ARG A 109 -0.66 26.88 -9.46
CA ARG A 109 0.74 26.65 -9.00
C ARG A 109 0.94 26.84 -7.49
N LYS A 110 0.22 27.78 -6.90
CA LYS A 110 0.34 28.08 -5.47
C LYS A 110 -0.21 26.91 -4.64
N THR A 111 -1.34 26.36 -5.06
CA THR A 111 -1.99 25.21 -4.43
C THR A 111 -1.14 23.95 -4.54
N THR A 112 -0.38 23.75 -5.64
CA THR A 112 0.63 22.67 -5.71
C THR A 112 1.61 22.72 -4.54
N ALA A 113 2.13 23.91 -4.24
CA ALA A 113 3.11 24.13 -3.18
C ALA A 113 2.47 24.10 -1.78
N ASP A 114 1.22 24.51 -1.64
CA ASP A 114 0.48 24.48 -0.37
C ASP A 114 0.06 23.03 -0.02
N ILE A 115 -0.44 22.22 -0.97
CA ILE A 115 -0.67 20.77 -0.81
C ILE A 115 0.60 20.06 -0.34
N LEU A 116 1.76 20.36 -0.95
CA LEU A 116 3.03 19.75 -0.55
C LEU A 116 3.46 20.13 0.88
N LYS A 117 3.11 21.32 1.37
CA LYS A 117 3.33 21.70 2.78
C LYS A 117 2.39 20.93 3.70
N ASP A 118 1.14 20.72 3.31
CA ASP A 118 0.18 19.96 4.11
C ASP A 118 0.57 18.48 4.20
N ILE A 119 1.00 17.88 3.08
CA ILE A 119 1.62 16.54 3.05
C ILE A 119 2.84 16.47 3.98
N ARG A 120 3.74 17.46 3.92
CA ARG A 120 4.90 17.57 4.81
C ARG A 120 4.47 17.64 6.28
N ASN A 121 3.45 18.44 6.60
CA ASN A 121 2.93 18.58 7.96
C ASN A 121 2.34 17.27 8.47
N VAL A 122 1.56 16.56 7.64
CA VAL A 122 0.99 15.24 7.97
C VAL A 122 2.07 14.21 8.27
N LEU A 123 3.14 14.16 7.48
CA LEU A 123 4.20 13.17 7.63
C LEU A 123 5.20 13.52 8.75
N LEU A 124 5.59 14.78 8.90
CA LEU A 124 6.57 15.17 9.94
C LEU A 124 5.94 15.28 11.34
N ASN A 125 4.62 15.46 11.44
CA ASN A 125 3.88 15.55 12.71
C ASN A 125 3.04 14.29 13.00
N SER A 126 3.33 13.16 12.33
CA SER A 126 2.49 11.96 12.40
C SER A 126 2.57 11.17 13.71
N GLY A 127 3.68 11.31 14.44
CA GLY A 127 4.10 10.31 15.42
C GLY A 127 4.35 8.93 14.79
N ASP A 128 4.42 7.89 15.64
CA ASP A 128 4.47 6.50 15.20
C ASP A 128 3.16 6.11 14.51
N ARG A 129 3.22 5.55 13.29
CA ARG A 129 2.04 5.02 12.56
C ARG A 129 2.20 3.55 12.22
N ILE A 130 1.11 2.80 12.24
CA ILE A 130 1.08 1.38 11.92
C ILE A 130 0.29 1.17 10.63
N SER A 131 0.90 0.55 9.62
CA SER A 131 0.23 0.13 8.38
C SER A 131 0.99 -1.01 7.73
N GLY A 132 0.30 -1.91 7.03
CA GLY A 132 0.94 -2.94 6.21
C GLY A 132 1.97 -3.81 6.94
N GLY A 133 1.67 -4.24 8.16
CA GLY A 133 2.60 -5.02 9.01
C GLY A 133 3.85 -4.26 9.47
N SER A 134 3.94 -2.96 9.22
CA SER A 134 5.07 -2.09 9.56
C SER A 134 4.69 -1.02 10.57
N ILE A 135 5.63 -0.64 11.44
CA ILE A 135 5.57 0.57 12.27
C ILE A 135 6.51 1.59 11.64
N TYR A 136 5.97 2.73 11.21
CA TYR A 136 6.72 3.89 10.74
C TYR A 136 6.97 4.80 11.93
N ILE A 137 8.25 5.02 12.24
CA ILE A 137 8.69 5.70 13.47
C ILE A 137 9.15 7.14 13.18
N GLN A 138 9.79 7.35 12.03
CA GLN A 138 10.38 8.66 11.68
C GLN A 138 10.26 8.93 10.19
N TYR A 139 10.08 10.21 9.87
CA TYR A 139 9.89 10.73 8.52
C TYR A 139 10.90 11.87 8.32
N TYR A 140 11.67 11.79 7.25
CA TYR A 140 12.72 12.75 6.92
C TYR A 140 12.50 13.28 5.50
N GLU A 141 12.02 14.52 5.38
CA GLU A 141 12.04 15.21 4.09
C GLU A 141 13.49 15.47 3.64
N PHE A 142 13.78 15.29 2.36
CA PHE A 142 15.08 15.63 1.76
C PHE A 142 14.91 16.41 0.46
N GLY A 143 15.74 17.45 0.27
CA GLY A 143 15.68 18.36 -0.87
C GLY A 143 14.56 19.41 -0.81
N GLY A 144 13.57 19.25 0.08
CA GLY A 144 12.42 20.15 0.18
C GLY A 144 11.42 19.96 -0.96
N ILE A 145 10.65 21.02 -1.25
CA ILE A 145 9.82 21.11 -2.45
C ILE A 145 10.70 21.47 -3.65
N ILE A 146 10.67 20.61 -4.67
CA ILE A 146 11.39 20.76 -5.93
C ILE A 146 10.35 21.02 -7.04
N ASP A 147 10.51 22.12 -7.75
CA ASP A 147 9.70 22.44 -8.94
C ASP A 147 10.26 21.72 -10.17
N LEU A 148 9.40 20.97 -10.87
CA LEU A 148 9.73 20.31 -12.13
C LEU A 148 9.16 21.09 -13.34
N GLY A 149 8.54 22.25 -13.11
CA GLY A 149 7.98 23.10 -14.15
C GLY A 149 6.56 22.68 -14.53
N VAL A 150 6.34 22.47 -15.83
CA VAL A 150 5.03 22.09 -16.39
C VAL A 150 5.14 20.88 -17.32
N ASP A 151 4.08 20.09 -17.41
CA ASP A 151 3.97 19.03 -18.41
C ASP A 151 3.57 19.54 -19.80
N LYS A 152 3.34 18.61 -20.75
CA LYS A 152 2.94 18.92 -22.13
C LYS A 152 1.56 19.57 -22.24
N GLN A 153 0.75 19.50 -21.18
CA GLN A 153 -0.58 20.07 -21.08
C GLN A 153 -0.57 21.41 -20.31
N GLY A 154 0.60 21.87 -19.85
CA GLY A 154 0.77 23.10 -19.08
C GLY A 154 0.51 22.95 -17.58
N ARG A 155 0.28 21.74 -17.09
CA ARG A 155 -0.04 21.46 -15.68
C ARG A 155 1.21 21.53 -14.84
N PHE A 156 1.16 22.24 -13.71
CA PHE A 156 2.31 22.41 -12.83
C PHE A 156 2.65 21.10 -12.13
N ILE A 157 3.95 20.83 -12.01
CA ILE A 157 4.46 19.65 -11.31
C ILE A 157 5.49 20.10 -10.26
N MET A 158 5.22 19.73 -9.02
CA MET A 158 6.20 19.82 -7.93
C MET A 158 6.34 18.46 -7.25
N VAL A 159 7.53 18.18 -6.73
CA VAL A 159 7.83 16.95 -5.98
C VAL A 159 8.44 17.28 -4.62
N SER A 160 8.23 16.39 -3.65
CA SER A 160 9.02 16.32 -2.43
C SER A 160 9.44 14.88 -2.20
N ASN A 161 10.57 14.66 -1.52
CA ASN A 161 11.09 13.32 -1.28
C ASN A 161 11.25 13.08 0.21
N TYR A 162 10.91 11.87 0.66
CA TYR A 162 10.97 11.48 2.06
C TYR A 162 11.74 10.18 2.22
N ARG A 163 12.64 10.13 3.20
CA ARG A 163 13.15 8.88 3.78
C ARG A 163 12.27 8.54 4.98
N LEU A 164 11.67 7.38 4.94
CA LEU A 164 10.87 6.82 6.02
C LEU A 164 11.75 5.86 6.83
N VAL A 165 11.50 5.73 8.12
CA VAL A 165 12.16 4.75 9.00
C VAL A 165 11.08 3.83 9.53
N ARG A 166 11.16 2.54 9.20
CA ARG A 166 10.16 1.54 9.61
C ARG A 166 10.77 0.26 10.17
N THR A 167 10.03 -0.40 11.04
CA THR A 167 10.32 -1.75 11.56
C THR A 167 9.08 -2.64 11.39
N LEU A 168 9.26 -3.97 11.46
CA LEU A 168 8.11 -4.89 11.47
C LEU A 168 7.31 -4.72 12.77
N SER A 169 5.98 -4.71 12.68
CA SER A 169 5.10 -4.49 13.84
C SER A 169 5.19 -5.57 14.91
N ILE A 170 5.63 -6.76 14.52
CA ILE A 170 5.82 -7.93 15.39
C ILE A 170 7.20 -8.00 16.06
N THR A 171 8.12 -7.05 15.79
CA THR A 171 9.51 -7.10 16.27
C THR A 171 9.70 -6.39 17.62
N THR A 172 10.38 -7.09 18.55
CA THR A 172 10.73 -6.61 19.90
C THR A 172 12.12 -5.95 20.00
N ASN A 173 12.94 -5.99 18.95
CA ASN A 173 14.26 -5.36 18.90
C ASN A 173 14.13 -3.84 18.73
N ARG A 174 14.04 -3.10 19.85
CA ARG A 174 14.04 -1.62 19.89
C ARG A 174 15.40 -1.10 20.41
N GLU A 175 15.77 0.10 19.97
CA GLU A 175 16.91 0.88 20.50
C GLU A 175 16.54 1.50 21.86
#